data_AF-A0A1X2FJF4-F1
#
_entry.id   AF-A0A1X2FJF4-F1
#
_cell.length_a   1.000
_cell.length_b   1.000
_cell.length_c   1.000
_cell.angle_alpha   90.00
_cell.angle_beta   90.00
_cell.angle_gamma   90.00
#
_symmetry.space_group_name_H-M   'P 1'
#
loop_
_entity.id
_entity.type
_entity.pdbx_description
1 polymer ?
#
loop_
_entity_poly.entity_id
_entity_poly.type
_entity_poly.pdbx_seq_one_letter_code
_entity_poly.pdbx_strand_id
1 'polypeptide(L)'
;MVAESIIAIDIVPPKLVDNLIEMDGPIGESILANGIEIFKETPKFWMDTLPGWSNLDEDVSQEVITRQYRMTIRSQPAIVITEYFPQSAFIDTDETATITGESNGAEVDMDICDCSCKEAVRQQMAGR
;
A
#
# COMPACT_ATOMS: atom_id res chain seq x y z
N MET A 1 6.66 8.15 5.53
CA MET A 1 6.55 7.08 4.52
C MET A 1 7.30 7.53 3.29
N VAL A 2 8.00 6.62 2.63
CA VAL A 2 8.57 6.85 1.29
C VAL A 2 8.15 5.71 0.37
N ALA A 3 8.16 5.97 -0.93
CA ALA A 3 7.79 4.99 -1.93
C ALA A 3 8.73 5.08 -3.14
N GLU A 4 9.04 3.93 -3.72
CA GLU A 4 9.69 3.79 -5.00
C GLU A 4 8.69 3.14 -5.97
N SER A 5 8.67 3.61 -7.22
CA SER A 5 7.84 3.04 -8.27
C SER A 5 8.69 2.78 -9.51
N ILE A 6 8.60 1.55 -10.03
CA ILE A 6 9.17 1.17 -11.32
C ILE A 6 8.00 1.08 -12.31
N ILE A 7 8.07 1.83 -13.40
CA ILE A 7 6.97 2.02 -14.35
C ILE A 7 7.42 1.68 -15.76
N ALA A 8 6.69 0.78 -16.43
CA ALA A 8 6.88 0.49 -17.85
C ALA A 8 6.13 1.53 -18.70
N ILE A 9 6.85 2.57 -19.12
CA ILE A 9 6.31 3.74 -19.86
C ILE A 9 5.62 3.38 -21.18
N ASP A 10 5.98 2.25 -21.78
CA ASP A 10 5.42 1.72 -23.02
C ASP A 10 4.08 1.00 -22.82
N ILE A 11 3.75 0.62 -21.59
CA ILE A 11 2.52 -0.11 -21.23
C ILE A 11 1.46 0.84 -20.65
N VAL A 12 1.89 1.82 -19.85
CA VAL A 12 0.96 2.75 -19.20
C VAL A 12 0.28 3.69 -20.22
N PRO A 13 -0.96 4.14 -19.96
CA PRO A 13 -1.63 5.09 -20.84
C PRO A 13 -0.85 6.41 -20.95
N PRO A 14 -0.80 7.06 -22.13
CA PRO A 14 -0.07 8.33 -22.31
C PRO A 14 -0.44 9.41 -21.29
N LYS A 15 -1.73 9.52 -20.94
CA LYS A 15 -2.21 10.48 -19.93
C LYS A 15 -1.58 10.29 -18.55
N LEU A 16 -1.19 9.07 -18.20
CA LEU A 16 -0.45 8.80 -16.95
C LEU A 16 1.01 9.22 -17.10
N VAL A 17 1.61 8.98 -18.27
CA VAL A 17 3.01 9.37 -18.59
C VAL A 17 3.18 10.88 -18.50
N ASP A 18 2.25 11.66 -19.07
CA ASP A 18 2.30 13.12 -19.07
C ASP A 18 2.35 13.65 -17.61
N ASN A 19 1.43 13.18 -16.76
CA ASN A 19 1.38 13.54 -15.34
C ASN A 19 2.63 13.10 -14.55
N LEU A 20 3.22 11.94 -14.91
CA LEU A 20 4.44 11.44 -14.27
C LEU A 20 5.67 12.28 -14.65
N ILE A 21 5.76 12.72 -15.92
CA ILE A 21 6.85 13.59 -16.40
C ILE A 21 6.77 14.97 -15.75
N GLU A 22 5.56 15.51 -15.63
CA GLU A 22 5.34 16.82 -15.00
C GLU A 22 5.47 16.78 -13.47
N MET A 23 5.51 15.58 -12.87
CA MET A 23 5.55 15.36 -11.41
C MET A 23 4.42 16.08 -10.67
N ASP A 24 3.25 16.21 -11.30
CA ASP A 24 2.20 17.13 -10.84
C ASP A 24 1.24 16.54 -9.80
N GLY A 25 1.67 15.50 -9.07
CA GLY A 25 0.92 14.95 -7.94
C GLY A 25 1.06 13.44 -7.72
N PRO A 26 0.31 12.89 -6.74
CA PRO A 26 0.32 11.47 -6.43
C PRO A 26 -0.14 10.60 -7.60
N ILE A 27 0.56 9.50 -7.87
CA ILE A 27 0.23 8.55 -8.95
C ILE A 27 -1.23 8.06 -8.85
N GLY A 28 -1.70 7.83 -7.62
CA GLY A 28 -3.08 7.40 -7.36
C GLY A 28 -4.13 8.41 -7.84
N GLU A 29 -3.88 9.72 -7.71
CA GLU A 29 -4.78 10.75 -8.21
C GLU A 29 -4.81 10.76 -9.73
N SER A 30 -3.64 10.63 -10.37
CA SER A 30 -3.54 10.54 -11.83
C SER A 30 -4.31 9.33 -12.39
N ILE A 31 -4.23 8.18 -11.72
CA ILE A 31 -5.00 6.98 -12.09
C ILE A 31 -6.51 7.25 -12.00
N LEU A 32 -6.97 7.84 -10.89
CA LEU A 32 -8.38 8.12 -10.65
C LEU A 32 -8.94 9.17 -11.64
N ALA A 33 -8.23 10.29 -11.80
CA ALA A 33 -8.65 11.39 -12.67
C ALA A 33 -8.77 10.96 -14.14
N ASN A 34 -7.97 9.98 -14.56
CA ASN A 34 -7.96 9.48 -15.93
C ASN A 34 -8.82 8.21 -16.14
N GLY A 35 -9.48 7.71 -15.09
CA GLY A 35 -10.31 6.49 -15.17
C GLY A 35 -9.52 5.26 -15.62
N ILE A 36 -8.26 5.14 -15.19
CA ILE A 36 -7.39 4.03 -15.59
C ILE A 36 -7.75 2.78 -14.80
N GLU A 37 -8.27 1.77 -15.49
CA GLU A 37 -8.55 0.47 -14.89
C GLU A 37 -7.25 -0.25 -14.54
N ILE A 38 -7.17 -0.71 -13.28
CA ILE A 38 -6.00 -1.36 -12.70
C ILE A 38 -6.41 -2.63 -11.96
N PHE A 39 -5.62 -3.68 -12.11
CA PHE A 39 -5.66 -4.83 -11.20
C PHE A 39 -4.44 -4.76 -10.29
N LYS A 40 -4.66 -4.76 -8.96
CA LYS A 40 -3.59 -4.78 -7.96
C LYS A 40 -3.40 -6.21 -7.45
N GLU A 41 -2.18 -6.72 -7.58
CA GLU A 41 -1.84 -8.02 -7.00
C GLU A 41 -1.73 -7.94 -5.48
N THR A 42 -1.92 -9.09 -4.82
CA THR A 42 -1.74 -9.20 -3.38
C THR A 42 -0.34 -8.74 -2.98
N PRO A 43 -0.22 -7.74 -2.08
CA PRO A 43 1.06 -7.22 -1.65
C PRO A 43 1.87 -8.27 -0.88
N LYS A 44 3.19 -8.23 -1.08
CA LYS A 44 4.18 -8.90 -0.24
C LYS A 44 4.67 -7.91 0.82
N PHE A 45 4.91 -8.40 2.02
CA PHE A 45 5.41 -7.59 3.13
C PHE A 45 6.70 -8.18 3.70
N TRP A 46 7.59 -7.32 4.20
CA TRP A 46 8.75 -7.69 5.01
C TRP A 46 9.16 -6.53 5.92
N MET A 47 9.97 -6.81 6.94
CA MET A 47 10.67 -5.78 7.70
C MET A 47 11.97 -5.41 6.98
N ASP A 48 12.29 -4.14 6.90
CA ASP A 48 13.48 -3.63 6.22
C ASP A 48 14.02 -2.40 6.94
N THR A 49 15.10 -1.80 6.42
CA THR A 49 15.52 -0.45 6.81
C THR A 49 15.07 0.60 5.79
N LEU A 50 15.02 1.87 6.21
CA LEU A 50 14.80 2.97 5.28
C LEU A 50 15.86 2.96 4.17
N PRO A 51 15.48 3.17 2.90
CA PRO A 51 16.43 3.20 1.81
C PRO A 51 17.36 4.41 1.94
N GLY A 52 18.64 4.25 1.58
CA GLY A 52 19.67 5.29 1.75
C GLY A 52 19.46 6.56 0.90
N TRP A 53 18.55 6.53 -0.07
CA TRP A 53 18.13 7.72 -0.83
C TRP A 53 17.01 8.51 -0.14
N SER A 54 16.40 7.98 0.93
CA SER A 54 15.34 8.67 1.66
C SER A 54 15.94 9.78 2.52
N ASN A 55 15.45 11.02 2.35
CA ASN A 55 15.84 12.18 3.15
C ASN A 55 15.03 12.29 4.45
N LEU A 56 14.54 11.17 5.00
CA LEU A 56 13.80 11.17 6.26
C LEU A 56 14.78 11.22 7.43
N ASP A 57 14.48 12.03 8.45
CA ASP A 57 15.34 12.18 9.64
C ASP A 57 15.66 10.83 10.29
N GLU A 58 16.93 10.64 10.66
CA GLU A 58 17.48 9.40 11.26
C GLU A 58 16.88 9.06 12.63
N ASP A 59 16.11 9.96 13.24
CA ASP A 59 15.54 9.83 14.59
C ASP A 59 14.28 8.96 14.64
N VAL A 60 13.79 8.50 13.48
CA VAL A 60 12.72 7.50 13.38
C VAL A 60 13.38 6.12 13.32
N SER A 61 13.03 5.21 14.23
CA SER A 61 13.53 3.82 14.26
C SER A 61 13.71 3.27 12.84
N GLN A 62 14.95 2.94 12.47
CA GLN A 62 15.31 2.61 11.09
C GLN A 62 14.53 1.42 10.52
N GLU A 63 13.96 0.58 11.38
CA GLU A 63 13.08 -0.51 10.98
C GLU A 63 11.74 0.00 10.43
N VAL A 64 11.49 -0.34 9.17
CA VAL A 64 10.25 -0.03 8.45
C VAL A 64 9.50 -1.32 8.10
N ILE A 65 8.19 -1.22 8.02
CA ILE A 65 7.36 -2.22 7.35
C ILE A 65 7.37 -1.87 5.87
N THR A 66 7.89 -2.78 5.07
CA THR A 66 7.96 -2.64 3.62
C THR A 66 6.84 -3.45 2.99
N ARG A 67 6.15 -2.86 2.00
CA ARG A 67 5.23 -3.59 1.15
C ARG A 67 5.58 -3.39 -0.32
N GLN A 68 5.44 -4.45 -1.11
CA GLN A 68 5.57 -4.37 -2.56
C GLN A 68 4.41 -5.05 -3.24
N TYR A 69 3.89 -4.39 -4.28
CA TYR A 69 2.81 -4.92 -5.09
C TYR A 69 3.00 -4.52 -6.55
N ARG A 70 2.38 -5.32 -7.41
CA ARG A 70 2.38 -5.11 -8.85
C ARG A 70 0.99 -4.67 -9.29
N MET A 71 0.96 -3.72 -10.21
CA MET A 71 -0.25 -3.23 -10.83
C MET A 71 -0.23 -3.61 -12.31
N THR A 72 -1.32 -4.23 -12.73
CA THR A 72 -1.54 -4.68 -14.09
C THR A 72 -2.54 -3.74 -14.76
N ILE A 73 -2.19 -3.26 -15.95
CA ILE A 73 -3.04 -2.42 -16.81
C ILE A 73 -3.18 -3.16 -18.13
N ARG A 74 -4.42 -3.32 -18.64
CA ARG A 74 -4.70 -4.03 -19.90
C ARG A 74 -4.05 -5.43 -19.96
N SER A 75 -4.14 -6.16 -18.85
CA SER A 75 -3.57 -7.51 -18.69
C SER A 75 -2.03 -7.59 -18.79
N GLN A 76 -1.33 -6.45 -18.73
CA GLN A 76 0.13 -6.39 -18.70
C GLN A 76 0.63 -5.77 -17.40
N PRO A 77 1.66 -6.35 -16.75
CA PRO A 77 2.32 -5.71 -15.62
C PRO A 77 2.90 -4.36 -16.03
N ALA A 78 2.43 -3.28 -15.40
CA ALA A 78 2.78 -1.93 -15.81
C ALA A 78 3.57 -1.17 -14.74
N ILE A 79 3.26 -1.43 -13.46
CA ILE A 79 3.83 -0.69 -12.33
C ILE A 79 4.18 -1.68 -11.22
N VAL A 80 5.37 -1.52 -10.64
CA VAL A 80 5.74 -2.12 -9.35
C VAL A 80 5.95 -1.00 -8.36
N ILE A 81 5.26 -1.07 -7.23
CA ILE A 81 5.38 -0.09 -6.16
C ILE A 81 5.98 -0.78 -4.95
N THR A 82 7.06 -0.21 -4.41
CA THR A 82 7.65 -0.57 -3.12
C THR A 82 7.46 0.60 -2.17
N GLU A 83 6.83 0.36 -1.02
CA GLU A 83 6.51 1.39 -0.04
C GLU A 83 7.10 1.04 1.31
N TYR A 84 7.70 2.03 1.96
CA TYR A 84 8.39 1.91 3.23
C TYR A 84 7.66 2.76 4.27
N PHE A 85 7.09 2.07 5.25
CA PHE A 85 6.33 2.68 6.32
C PHE A 85 7.11 2.62 7.63
N PRO A 86 7.40 3.77 8.27
CA PRO A 86 7.91 3.74 9.63
C PRO A 86 6.87 3.05 10.53
N GLN A 87 7.31 2.25 11.50
CA GLN A 87 6.40 1.56 12.41
C GLN A 87 5.48 2.55 13.16
N SER A 88 5.95 3.78 13.37
CA SER A 88 5.16 4.87 13.96
C SER A 88 3.90 5.23 13.16
N ALA A 89 3.85 4.93 11.86
CA ALA A 89 2.67 5.13 11.03
C ALA A 89 1.52 4.16 11.37
N PHE A 90 1.79 3.10 12.14
CA PHE A 90 0.82 2.07 12.54
C PHE A 90 0.65 1.99 14.06
N ILE A 91 0.90 3.09 14.78
CA ILE A 91 0.57 3.13 16.21
C ILE A 91 -0.96 3.24 16.32
N ASP A 92 -1.57 2.20 16.87
CA ASP A 92 -2.96 2.21 17.32
C ASP A 92 -3.18 3.42 18.23
N THR A 93 -4.03 4.36 17.81
CA THR A 93 -4.88 5.01 18.81
C THR A 93 -5.83 3.94 19.32
N ASP A 94 -5.88 3.72 20.63
CA ASP A 94 -6.81 2.81 21.34
C ASP A 94 -8.31 3.21 21.15
N GLU A 95 -8.69 3.73 20.00
CA GLU A 95 -10.08 3.88 19.60
C GLU A 95 -10.48 2.61 18.86
N THR A 96 -10.90 1.62 19.64
CA THR A 96 -11.79 0.58 19.16
C THR A 96 -12.91 1.23 18.36
N ALA A 97 -12.85 1.12 17.03
CA ALA A 97 -13.91 1.56 16.15
C ALA A 97 -15.15 0.72 16.47
N THR A 98 -15.99 1.23 17.38
CA THR A 98 -17.23 0.57 17.77
C THR A 98 -18.19 0.75 16.60
N ILE A 99 -18.32 -0.27 15.76
CA ILE A 99 -19.35 -0.32 14.72
C ILE A 99 -20.69 -0.52 15.43
N THR A 100 -21.44 0.55 15.65
CA THR A 100 -22.86 0.46 16.04
C THR A 100 -23.67 0.07 14.80
N GLY A 101 -23.70 -1.24 14.51
CA GLY A 101 -24.62 -1.80 13.52
C GLY A 101 -25.93 -2.18 14.19
N GLU A 102 -27.02 -1.49 13.86
CA GLU A 102 -28.36 -2.01 14.11
C GLU A 102 -28.55 -3.31 13.30
N SER A 103 -28.75 -4.40 14.03
CA SER A 103 -28.99 -5.74 13.50
C SER A 103 -30.30 -5.78 12.70
N ASN A 104 -30.18 -5.95 11.38
CA ASN A 104 -31.23 -6.57 10.59
C ASN A 104 -30.69 -7.86 9.98
N GLY A 105 -30.94 -8.94 10.72
CA GLY A 105 -30.74 -10.36 10.40
C GLY A 105 -30.31 -10.72 8.98
N ALA A 106 -29.02 -10.97 8.83
CA ALA A 106 -28.47 -12.03 7.99
C ALA A 106 -27.08 -12.35 8.55
N GLU A 107 -26.95 -13.46 9.28
CA GLU A 107 -25.66 -13.96 9.75
C GLU A 107 -24.81 -14.36 8.53
N VAL A 108 -23.85 -13.49 8.18
CA VAL A 108 -22.69 -13.88 7.39
C VAL A 108 -21.56 -14.02 8.38
N ASP A 109 -21.27 -15.26 8.76
CA ASP A 109 -20.12 -15.63 9.57
C ASP A 109 -18.84 -15.40 8.74
N MET A 110 -18.35 -14.17 8.79
CA MET A 110 -16.97 -13.85 8.45
C MET A 110 -16.26 -13.62 9.78
N ASP A 111 -15.48 -14.61 10.19
CA ASP A 111 -14.44 -14.46 11.22
C ASP A 111 -13.46 -13.37 10.77
N ILE A 112 -13.81 -12.10 11.02
CA ILE A 112 -12.89 -10.98 10.95
C ILE A 112 -12.10 -11.07 12.26
N CYS A 113 -10.93 -11.68 12.21
CA CYS A 113 -10.01 -11.65 13.34
C CYS A 113 -9.73 -10.20 13.71
N ASP A 114 -10.00 -9.83 14.96
CA ASP A 114 -9.52 -8.60 15.64
C ASP A 114 -8.00 -8.69 15.89
N CYS A 115 -7.27 -9.03 14.84
CA CYS A 115 -5.83 -9.03 14.80
C CYS A 115 -5.39 -7.57 14.61
N SER A 116 -4.75 -6.95 15.61
CA SER A 116 -4.07 -5.64 15.42
C SER A 116 -3.23 -5.69 14.15
N CYS A 117 -3.11 -4.59 13.40
CA CYS A 117 -2.37 -4.56 12.13
C CYS A 117 -0.95 -5.13 12.28
N LYS A 118 -0.34 -5.01 13.47
CA LYS A 118 0.95 -5.62 13.82
C LYS A 118 0.90 -7.15 13.85
N GLU A 119 -0.16 -7.72 14.40
CA GLU A 119 -0.41 -9.16 14.48
C GLU A 119 -0.62 -9.75 13.08
N ALA A 120 -1.42 -9.08 12.24
CA ALA A 120 -1.68 -9.49 10.86
C ALA A 120 -0.40 -9.51 10.01
N VAL A 121 0.44 -8.47 10.14
CA VAL A 121 1.75 -8.42 9.48
C VAL A 121 2.65 -9.56 9.96
N ARG A 122 2.72 -9.83 11.28
CA ARG A 122 3.52 -10.93 11.84
C ARG A 122 3.07 -12.31 11.35
N GLN A 123 1.77 -12.56 11.30
CA GLN A 123 1.22 -13.83 10.81
C GLN A 123 1.55 -14.07 9.34
N GLN A 124 1.52 -13.02 8.51
CA GLN A 124 1.91 -13.12 7.11
C GLN A 124 3.41 -13.40 6.93
N MET A 125 4.27 -12.94 7.84
CA MET A 125 5.71 -13.28 7.84
C MET A 125 5.99 -14.71 8.30
N ALA A 126 5.20 -15.24 9.23
CA ALA A 126 5.43 -16.55 9.86
C ALA A 126 5.01 -17.74 8.99
N GLY A 127 4.24 -17.53 7.93
CA GLY A 127 3.80 -18.56 6.99
C GLY A 127 4.80 -18.94 5.89
N ARG A 128 6.10 -18.71 6.10
CA ARG A 128 7.18 -19.02 5.15
C ARG A 128 8.07 -20.17 5.61
#